data_AF-A0A182T9S7-F1
#
_entry.id   AF-A0A182T9S7-F1
#
_cell.length_a   1.000
_cell.length_b   1.000
_cell.length_c   1.000
_cell.angle_alpha   90.00
_cell.angle_beta   90.00
_cell.angle_gamma   90.00
#
_symmetry.space_group_name_H-M   'P 1'
#
loop_
_entity.id
_entity.type
_entity.pdbx_description
1 polymer ?
#
loop_
_entity_poly.entity_id
_entity_poly.type
_entity_poly.pdbx_seq_one_letter_code
_entity_poly.pdbx_strand_id
1 'polypeptide(L)'
;MCIYRCVYLQSNGARVPLDNAAGIDILGNIIERSSLSINRGMYGDLHNSGHVLLAYIHDPRGTYLESFGVMGGVSTAMRDPVFYRWHKFVDNLFLRHKARLAPYSTAELSNANATLEALDTQLDGSSGAVNSLMTFLERSQVDLGAGLDFGPTGTAFVSFIHLQCAPFTYRLRINSSARANRQDTVRIFLIPRLNEQGRPLTFDERRTLAIELDSFRVNLRPGVNNIVRRSDSSSVTIPYDRTFGNVVQANMGNVQSRFCGCGWPAHMLLPKGNTNGVQYDLFAMVSRFEDDNANVSYDENSGCDDSYSFCGLRDRVYPSRRPMGFPFDRRAPTSVSTVADFVAPYRNMRLATVTLRFMNSVIDRP
;
A
#
# COMPACT_ATOMS: atom_id res chain seq x y z
N MET A 1 26.64 -4.14 -9.62
CA MET A 1 27.49 -5.33 -9.35
C MET A 1 27.15 -6.00 -8.02
N CYS A 2 26.88 -5.26 -6.93
CA CYS A 2 26.60 -5.83 -5.60
C CYS A 2 25.33 -6.69 -5.49
N ILE A 3 24.20 -6.28 -6.10
CA ILE A 3 22.96 -7.09 -6.11
C ILE A 3 23.19 -8.47 -6.73
N TYR A 4 24.02 -8.58 -7.77
CA TYR A 4 24.34 -9.87 -8.40
C TYR A 4 25.28 -10.74 -7.56
N ARG A 5 26.06 -10.14 -6.66
CA ARG A 5 26.99 -10.85 -5.78
C ARG A 5 26.38 -11.20 -4.41
N CYS A 6 25.10 -10.86 -4.17
CA CYS A 6 24.38 -11.07 -2.92
C CYS A 6 25.03 -10.45 -1.67
N VAL A 7 25.90 -9.45 -1.87
CA VAL A 7 26.72 -8.89 -0.80
C VAL A 7 26.88 -7.40 -1.01
N TYR A 8 26.63 -6.63 0.04
CA TYR A 8 27.10 -5.25 0.15
C TYR A 8 28.39 -5.15 0.95
N LEU A 9 29.15 -4.09 0.70
CA LEU A 9 30.37 -3.75 1.38
C LEU A 9 30.11 -2.57 2.31
N GLN A 10 30.32 -2.78 3.60
CA GLN A 10 30.37 -1.72 4.60
C GLN A 10 31.58 -0.81 4.36
N SER A 11 31.58 0.37 4.99
CA SER A 11 32.70 1.31 4.95
C SER A 11 34.02 0.72 5.43
N ASN A 12 33.98 -0.23 6.36
CA ASN A 12 35.13 -0.97 6.87
C ASN A 12 35.56 -2.17 5.98
N GLY A 13 34.90 -2.37 4.82
CA GLY A 13 35.15 -3.48 3.90
C GLY A 13 34.44 -4.80 4.24
N ALA A 14 33.70 -4.87 5.36
CA ALA A 14 32.96 -6.07 5.74
C ALA A 14 31.81 -6.36 4.76
N ARG A 15 31.52 -7.65 4.57
CA ARG A 15 30.49 -8.14 3.64
C ARG A 15 29.18 -8.39 4.36
N VAL A 16 28.10 -7.78 3.89
CA VAL A 16 26.74 -7.95 4.44
C VAL A 16 25.88 -8.71 3.44
N PRO A 17 25.31 -9.88 3.81
CA PRO A 17 24.52 -10.71 2.90
C PRO A 17 23.17 -10.06 2.56
N LEU A 18 22.71 -10.30 1.32
CA LEU A 18 21.46 -9.74 0.80
C LEU A 18 20.28 -10.70 0.81
N ASP A 19 20.49 -12.00 0.66
CA ASP A 19 19.39 -12.93 0.40
C ASP A 19 18.66 -13.35 1.69
N ASN A 20 18.25 -12.37 2.50
CA ASN A 20 17.51 -12.57 3.74
C ASN A 20 16.40 -11.51 3.89
N ALA A 21 15.62 -11.62 4.97
CA ALA A 21 14.48 -10.74 5.23
C ALA A 21 14.88 -9.26 5.41
N ALA A 22 16.11 -8.97 5.87
CA ALA A 22 16.61 -7.61 6.09
C ALA A 22 17.27 -7.00 4.83
N GLY A 23 17.54 -7.80 3.80
CA GLY A 23 18.27 -7.35 2.62
C GLY A 23 17.60 -6.20 1.87
N ILE A 24 16.27 -6.17 1.82
CA ILE A 24 15.51 -5.09 1.18
C ILE A 24 15.57 -3.78 1.97
N ASP A 25 15.59 -3.85 3.30
CA ASP A 25 15.68 -2.68 4.18
C ASP A 25 17.07 -2.01 4.06
N ILE A 26 18.14 -2.81 4.07
CA ILE A 26 19.49 -2.33 3.82
C ILE A 26 19.58 -1.68 2.42
N LEU A 27 18.96 -2.30 1.41
CA LEU A 27 18.93 -1.75 0.06
C LEU A 27 18.13 -0.43 -0.01
N GLY A 28 17.03 -0.30 0.73
CA GLY A 28 16.26 0.95 0.84
C GLY A 28 17.15 2.09 1.32
N ASN A 29 17.84 1.88 2.43
CA ASN A 29 18.78 2.85 3.01
C ASN A 29 19.94 3.22 2.06
N ILE A 30 20.35 2.31 1.17
CA ILE A 30 21.40 2.55 0.17
C ILE A 30 20.88 3.36 -1.03
N ILE A 31 19.68 3.08 -1.51
CA ILE A 31 19.18 3.63 -2.79
C ILE A 31 18.55 5.00 -2.62
N GLU A 32 17.83 5.24 -1.52
CA GLU A 32 17.18 6.52 -1.24
C GLU A 32 18.15 7.71 -1.41
N ARG A 33 19.32 7.79 -0.77
CA ARG A 33 19.78 7.05 0.42
C ARG A 33 19.32 7.73 1.71
N SER A 34 19.45 7.03 2.83
CA SER A 34 19.23 7.59 4.16
C SER A 34 20.56 7.84 4.90
N SER A 35 20.48 8.38 6.12
CA SER A 35 21.62 8.44 7.04
C SER A 35 22.02 7.04 7.55
N LEU A 36 21.18 6.03 7.41
CA LEU A 36 21.47 4.66 7.86
C LEU A 36 22.17 3.81 6.78
N SER A 37 22.47 4.38 5.61
CA SER A 37 23.24 3.71 4.56
C SER A 37 24.59 3.20 5.09
N ILE A 38 24.86 1.91 4.88
CA ILE A 38 26.06 1.22 5.36
C ILE A 38 27.36 1.67 4.69
N ASN A 39 27.28 2.35 3.53
CA ASN A 39 28.44 2.91 2.83
C ASN A 39 28.04 4.03 1.85
N ARG A 40 27.89 5.26 2.37
CA ARG A 40 27.48 6.43 1.58
C ARG A 40 28.48 6.81 0.48
N GLY A 41 29.78 6.65 0.74
CA GLY A 41 30.84 7.00 -0.21
C GLY A 41 30.88 6.07 -1.43
N MET A 42 30.62 4.77 -1.22
CA MET A 42 30.61 3.79 -2.30
C MET A 42 29.31 3.83 -3.12
N TYR A 43 28.16 3.94 -2.45
CA TYR A 43 26.86 3.78 -3.12
C TYR A 43 26.18 5.08 -3.54
N GLY A 44 26.66 6.24 -3.06
CA GLY A 44 26.15 7.54 -3.45
C GLY A 44 24.75 7.83 -2.92
N ASP A 45 23.96 8.58 -3.67
CA ASP A 45 22.63 9.08 -3.27
C ASP A 45 21.67 9.08 -4.46
N LEU A 46 21.46 7.89 -5.04
CA LEU A 46 20.87 7.73 -6.36
C LEU A 46 19.47 8.35 -6.47
N HIS A 47 18.51 7.91 -5.63
CA HIS A 47 17.12 8.34 -5.72
C HIS A 47 16.99 9.86 -5.51
N ASN A 48 17.58 10.42 -4.45
CA ASN A 48 17.51 11.85 -4.15
C ASN A 48 18.23 12.70 -5.20
N SER A 49 19.40 12.26 -5.69
CA SER A 49 20.11 12.99 -6.76
C SER A 49 19.31 13.01 -8.06
N GLY A 50 18.57 11.94 -8.37
CA GLY A 50 17.66 11.92 -9.52
C GLY A 50 16.55 12.97 -9.42
N HIS A 51 15.97 13.17 -8.22
CA HIS A 51 15.04 14.27 -7.96
C HIS A 51 15.70 15.62 -8.22
N VAL A 52 16.91 15.88 -7.72
CA VAL A 52 17.64 17.14 -7.93
C VAL A 52 17.91 17.39 -9.42
N LEU A 53 18.40 16.40 -10.15
CA LEU A 53 18.69 16.51 -11.59
C LEU A 53 17.45 16.88 -12.40
N LEU A 54 16.30 16.25 -12.11
CA LEU A 54 15.04 16.53 -12.80
C LEU A 54 14.46 17.89 -12.40
N ALA A 55 14.59 18.27 -11.13
CA ALA A 55 14.03 19.50 -10.62
C ALA A 55 14.73 20.76 -11.14
N TYR A 56 16.04 20.71 -11.34
CA TYR A 56 16.85 21.82 -11.85
C TYR A 56 17.18 21.72 -13.35
N ILE A 57 16.53 20.82 -14.10
CA ILE A 57 16.86 20.62 -15.53
C ILE A 57 16.74 21.90 -16.37
N HIS A 58 15.91 22.85 -15.95
CA HIS A 58 15.70 24.14 -16.62
C HIS A 58 16.75 25.21 -16.27
N ASP A 59 17.46 25.08 -15.14
CA ASP A 59 18.60 25.93 -14.77
C ASP A 59 19.65 25.14 -13.97
N PRO A 60 20.37 24.20 -14.61
CA PRO A 60 21.25 23.26 -13.91
C PRO A 60 22.52 23.90 -13.33
N ARG A 61 22.78 25.17 -13.66
CA ARG A 61 23.96 25.93 -13.20
C ARG A 61 23.59 27.19 -12.41
N GLY A 62 22.31 27.44 -12.16
CA GLY A 62 21.86 28.65 -11.47
C GLY A 62 22.19 29.95 -12.23
N THR A 63 22.36 29.88 -13.55
CA THR A 63 22.73 31.06 -14.36
C THR A 63 21.55 32.01 -14.54
N TYR A 64 20.33 31.46 -14.54
CA TYR A 64 19.09 32.19 -14.73
C TYR A 64 18.40 32.53 -13.40
N LEU A 65 18.98 32.10 -12.27
CA LEU A 65 18.49 32.34 -10.91
C LEU A 65 17.08 31.74 -10.67
N GLU A 66 16.78 30.63 -11.36
CA GLU A 66 15.50 29.93 -11.23
C GLU A 66 15.49 28.95 -10.05
N SER A 67 14.30 28.71 -9.48
CA SER A 67 14.09 27.75 -8.39
C SER A 67 13.78 26.35 -8.91
N PHE A 68 13.82 25.33 -8.06
CA PHE A 68 13.50 23.96 -8.46
C PHE A 68 12.05 23.80 -8.99
N GLY A 69 11.87 22.97 -10.00
CA GLY A 69 10.54 22.51 -10.44
C GLY A 69 9.91 21.50 -9.47
N VAL A 70 8.69 21.05 -9.74
CA VAL A 70 7.90 20.23 -8.79
C VAL A 70 8.59 18.96 -8.27
N MET A 71 9.54 18.38 -9.01
CA MET A 71 10.35 17.23 -8.58
C MET A 71 11.27 17.52 -7.39
N GLY A 72 11.57 18.79 -7.09
CA GLY A 72 12.40 19.20 -5.96
C GLY A 72 11.66 19.32 -4.63
N GLY A 73 10.32 19.31 -4.65
CA GLY A 73 9.47 19.39 -3.46
C GLY A 73 8.77 18.08 -3.14
N VAL A 74 8.89 17.58 -1.91
CA VAL A 74 8.26 16.31 -1.48
C VAL A 74 6.73 16.36 -1.61
N SER A 75 6.11 17.48 -1.27
CA SER A 75 4.65 17.69 -1.37
C SER A 75 4.15 17.92 -2.81
N THR A 76 5.05 18.04 -3.78
CA THR A 76 4.73 18.39 -5.17
C THR A 76 5.20 17.37 -6.20
N ALA A 77 6.19 16.53 -5.88
CA ALA A 77 6.85 15.65 -6.84
C ALA A 77 5.88 14.66 -7.52
N MET A 78 4.93 14.10 -6.77
CA MET A 78 3.93 13.16 -7.33
C MET A 78 2.98 13.79 -8.36
N ARG A 79 3.01 15.12 -8.56
CA ARG A 79 2.23 15.80 -9.61
C ARG A 79 2.87 15.65 -11.00
N ASP A 80 4.16 15.39 -11.08
CA ASP A 80 4.87 15.25 -12.35
C ASP A 80 4.80 13.80 -12.86
N PRO A 81 4.37 13.54 -14.11
CA PRO A 81 4.44 12.21 -14.70
C PRO A 81 5.84 11.57 -14.66
N VAL A 82 6.93 12.36 -14.66
CA VAL A 82 8.30 11.85 -14.57
C VAL A 82 8.60 11.20 -13.23
N PHE A 83 7.90 11.58 -12.15
CA PHE A 83 8.00 10.95 -10.84
C PHE A 83 7.83 9.44 -10.95
N TYR A 84 6.76 9.01 -11.63
CA TYR A 84 6.43 7.59 -11.80
C TYR A 84 7.45 6.85 -12.68
N ARG A 85 8.04 7.53 -13.68
CA ARG A 85 9.12 6.93 -14.48
C ARG A 85 10.39 6.74 -13.66
N TRP A 86 10.77 7.74 -12.88
CA TRP A 86 11.94 7.69 -12.01
C TRP A 86 11.78 6.64 -10.92
N HIS A 87 10.64 6.66 -10.22
CA HIS A 87 10.33 5.68 -9.19
C HIS A 87 10.18 4.27 -9.77
N LYS A 88 9.74 4.09 -11.02
CA LYS A 88 9.75 2.76 -11.65
C LYS A 88 11.17 2.26 -11.94
N PHE A 89 12.09 3.15 -12.33
CA PHE A 89 13.51 2.79 -12.43
C PHE A 89 14.08 2.35 -11.09
N VAL A 90 13.80 3.09 -10.02
CA VAL A 90 14.21 2.76 -8.65
C VAL A 90 13.59 1.44 -8.18
N ASP A 91 12.28 1.26 -8.39
CA ASP A 91 11.54 0.02 -8.09
C ASP A 91 12.15 -1.19 -8.80
N ASN A 92 12.55 -1.06 -10.07
CA ASN A 92 13.21 -2.14 -10.79
C ASN A 92 14.55 -2.58 -10.15
N LEU A 93 15.24 -1.70 -9.41
CA LEU A 93 16.43 -2.09 -8.62
C LEU A 93 16.04 -2.95 -7.42
N PHE A 94 14.95 -2.58 -6.73
CA PHE A 94 14.40 -3.37 -5.62
C PHE A 94 13.84 -4.72 -6.10
N LEU A 95 13.09 -4.72 -7.20
CA LEU A 95 12.55 -5.94 -7.81
C LEU A 95 13.65 -6.89 -8.26
N ARG A 96 14.79 -6.37 -8.74
CA ARG A 96 15.96 -7.20 -9.07
C ARG A 96 16.54 -7.90 -7.86
N HIS A 97 16.49 -7.30 -6.67
CA HIS A 97 16.83 -7.98 -5.43
C HIS A 97 15.75 -9.01 -5.05
N LYS A 98 14.46 -8.62 -5.05
CA LYS A 98 13.34 -9.51 -4.71
C LYS A 98 13.28 -10.76 -5.61
N ALA A 99 13.63 -10.63 -6.89
CA ALA A 99 13.66 -11.73 -7.86
C ALA A 99 14.73 -12.80 -7.55
N ARG A 100 15.66 -12.54 -6.63
CA ARG A 100 16.67 -13.51 -6.18
C ARG A 100 16.20 -14.35 -4.99
N LEU A 101 15.22 -13.86 -4.26
CA LEU A 101 14.69 -14.57 -3.10
C LEU A 101 13.96 -15.84 -3.59
N ALA A 102 14.17 -16.93 -2.88
CA ALA A 102 13.45 -18.16 -3.16
C ALA A 102 11.92 -17.91 -3.05
N PRO A 103 11.11 -18.53 -3.93
CA PRO A 103 9.66 -18.55 -3.76
C PRO A 103 9.27 -18.99 -2.35
N TYR A 104 8.16 -18.45 -1.85
CA TYR A 104 7.66 -18.87 -0.55
C TYR A 104 7.33 -20.36 -0.54
N SER A 105 7.72 -21.01 0.55
CA SER A 105 7.43 -22.42 0.78
C SER A 105 5.97 -22.64 1.17
N THR A 106 5.51 -23.88 1.07
CA THR A 106 4.19 -24.28 1.58
C THR A 106 4.03 -23.97 3.07
N ALA A 107 5.08 -24.12 3.87
CA ALA A 107 5.04 -23.79 5.30
C ALA A 107 4.81 -22.29 5.54
N GLU A 108 5.32 -21.42 4.67
CA GLU A 108 5.14 -19.98 4.79
C GLU A 108 3.77 -19.52 4.29
N LEU A 109 3.20 -20.16 3.26
CA LEU A 109 1.93 -19.76 2.64
C LEU A 109 0.69 -20.45 3.24
N SER A 110 0.81 -21.69 3.70
CA SER A 110 -0.33 -22.46 4.20
C SER A 110 -0.72 -22.10 5.63
N ASN A 111 -2.02 -22.19 5.91
CA ASN A 111 -2.55 -22.26 7.26
C ASN A 111 -3.46 -23.50 7.36
N ALA A 112 -2.90 -24.63 7.79
CA ALA A 112 -3.59 -25.92 7.78
C ALA A 112 -4.86 -25.96 8.64
N ASN A 113 -4.96 -25.07 9.64
CA ASN A 113 -6.11 -25.01 10.54
C ASN A 113 -7.18 -24.00 10.11
N ALA A 114 -6.96 -23.20 9.06
CA ALA A 114 -7.91 -22.20 8.58
C ALA A 114 -8.27 -22.45 7.12
N THR A 115 -9.57 -22.55 6.84
CA THR A 115 -10.09 -22.62 5.47
C THR A 115 -10.92 -21.37 5.20
N LEU A 116 -10.55 -20.61 4.18
CA LEU A 116 -11.35 -19.48 3.69
C LEU A 116 -12.39 -20.04 2.71
N GLU A 117 -13.63 -20.16 3.17
CA GLU A 117 -14.73 -20.81 2.45
C GLU A 117 -15.47 -19.85 1.51
N ALA A 118 -15.59 -18.58 1.89
CA ALA A 118 -16.24 -17.54 1.09
C ALA A 118 -15.48 -16.22 1.20
N LEU A 119 -15.46 -15.48 0.08
CA LEU A 119 -14.90 -14.14 -0.04
C LEU A 119 -15.79 -13.38 -1.00
N ASP A 120 -16.44 -12.34 -0.51
CA ASP A 120 -17.27 -11.46 -1.31
C ASP A 120 -17.11 -10.02 -0.84
N THR A 121 -17.44 -9.07 -1.72
CA THR A 121 -17.66 -7.67 -1.34
C THR A 121 -19.13 -7.33 -1.51
N GLN A 122 -19.65 -6.42 -0.69
CA GLN A 122 -20.99 -5.90 -0.87
C GLN A 122 -20.99 -4.40 -0.62
N LEU A 123 -21.53 -3.61 -1.56
CA LEU A 123 -21.77 -2.18 -1.33
C LEU A 123 -22.69 -1.99 -0.11
N ASP A 124 -22.48 -0.92 0.64
CA ASP A 124 -23.30 -0.63 1.82
C ASP A 124 -24.73 -0.23 1.38
N GLY A 125 -25.74 -0.83 2.03
CA GLY A 125 -27.16 -0.63 1.73
C GLY A 125 -27.96 -1.94 1.77
N SER A 126 -29.28 -1.86 1.96
CA SER A 126 -30.17 -3.02 2.15
C SER A 126 -30.23 -3.99 0.96
N SER A 127 -29.82 -3.53 -0.23
CA SER A 127 -29.76 -4.31 -1.47
C SER A 127 -28.44 -4.08 -2.24
N GLY A 128 -27.37 -3.78 -1.50
CA GLY A 128 -26.07 -3.47 -2.10
C GLY A 128 -25.55 -4.58 -3.01
N ALA A 129 -25.05 -4.19 -4.18
CA ALA A 129 -24.53 -5.12 -5.18
C ALA A 129 -23.32 -5.90 -4.64
N VAL A 130 -23.28 -7.20 -4.94
CA VAL A 130 -22.19 -8.10 -4.54
C VAL A 130 -21.11 -8.14 -5.62
N ASN A 131 -19.84 -8.11 -5.22
CA ASN A 131 -18.68 -8.16 -6.12
C ASN A 131 -18.69 -7.09 -7.22
N SER A 132 -19.33 -5.96 -6.91
CA SER A 132 -19.43 -4.77 -7.75
C SER A 132 -18.99 -3.56 -6.94
N LEU A 133 -17.88 -2.97 -7.34
CA LEU A 133 -17.30 -1.79 -6.73
C LEU A 133 -17.58 -0.58 -7.62
N MET A 134 -17.73 0.59 -6.99
CA MET A 134 -18.14 1.80 -7.68
C MET A 134 -17.27 2.97 -7.26
N THR A 135 -16.84 3.75 -8.24
CA THR A 135 -16.12 5.01 -8.06
C THR A 135 -16.84 6.15 -8.75
N PHE A 136 -16.66 7.36 -8.27
CA PHE A 136 -17.25 8.58 -8.80
C PHE A 136 -16.36 9.78 -8.47
N LEU A 137 -16.79 10.99 -8.84
CA LEU A 137 -16.11 12.22 -8.43
C LEU A 137 -16.85 12.82 -7.24
N GLU A 138 -16.13 13.21 -6.20
CA GLU A 138 -16.67 13.92 -5.06
C GLU A 138 -16.18 15.37 -5.08
N ARG A 139 -17.09 16.32 -4.84
CA ARG A 139 -16.73 17.73 -4.61
C ARG A 139 -16.64 17.97 -3.11
N SER A 140 -15.48 18.43 -2.67
CA SER A 140 -15.20 18.76 -1.29
C SER A 140 -14.77 20.22 -1.13
N GLN A 141 -14.77 20.69 0.10
CA GLN A 141 -14.28 22.01 0.47
C GLN A 141 -13.23 21.89 1.59
N VAL A 142 -12.26 22.80 1.57
CA VAL A 142 -11.26 22.93 2.64
C VAL A 142 -10.99 24.41 2.89
N ASP A 143 -10.85 24.79 4.16
CA ASP A 143 -10.48 26.15 4.56
C ASP A 143 -8.96 26.29 4.59
N LEU A 144 -8.43 27.18 3.74
CA LEU A 144 -6.99 27.46 3.64
C LEU A 144 -6.57 28.74 4.37
N GLY A 145 -7.47 29.37 5.13
CA GLY A 145 -7.22 30.67 5.77
C GLY A 145 -5.98 30.66 6.67
N ALA A 146 -5.72 29.55 7.36
CA ALA A 146 -4.56 29.38 8.23
C ALA A 146 -3.20 29.39 7.51
N GLY A 147 -3.17 29.21 6.18
CA GLY A 147 -1.96 29.22 5.36
C GLY A 147 -1.81 30.46 4.48
N LEU A 148 -2.72 31.44 4.58
CA LEU A 148 -2.73 32.63 3.74
C LEU A 148 -2.19 33.85 4.51
N ASP A 149 -0.88 34.06 4.44
CA ASP A 149 -0.26 35.26 5.00
C ASP A 149 -0.79 36.53 4.31
N PHE A 150 -1.02 37.57 5.09
CA PHE A 150 -1.55 38.88 4.62
C PHE A 150 -2.93 38.79 3.93
N GLY A 151 -3.65 37.68 4.10
CA GLY A 151 -5.02 37.53 3.63
C GLY A 151 -6.06 38.28 4.48
N PRO A 152 -7.29 38.43 3.98
CA PRO A 152 -8.40 38.93 4.80
C PRO A 152 -8.66 37.99 5.99
N THR A 153 -9.00 38.56 7.14
CA THR A 153 -9.42 37.77 8.31
C THR A 153 -10.70 36.99 8.00
N GLY A 154 -10.75 35.70 8.32
CA GLY A 154 -11.92 34.86 8.12
C GLY A 154 -11.59 33.50 7.50
N THR A 155 -12.60 32.86 6.94
CA THR A 155 -12.47 31.58 6.23
C THR A 155 -12.07 31.82 4.76
N ALA A 156 -11.20 30.99 4.23
CA ALA A 156 -10.79 30.99 2.82
C ALA A 156 -11.06 29.60 2.23
N PHE A 157 -12.34 29.28 2.06
CA PHE A 157 -12.75 28.01 1.49
C PHE A 157 -12.41 27.92 0.01
N VAL A 158 -11.83 26.78 -0.37
CA VAL A 158 -11.69 26.38 -1.76
C VAL A 158 -12.51 25.13 -2.02
N SER A 159 -13.13 25.06 -3.20
CA SER A 159 -13.82 23.86 -3.66
C SER A 159 -12.94 23.11 -4.66
N PHE A 160 -12.83 21.80 -4.50
CA PHE A 160 -12.06 20.94 -5.38
C PHE A 160 -12.78 19.61 -5.61
N ILE A 161 -12.42 18.93 -6.69
CA ILE A 161 -13.03 17.65 -7.09
C ILE A 161 -11.95 16.58 -7.04
N HIS A 162 -12.26 15.44 -6.44
CA HIS A 162 -11.36 14.29 -6.33
C HIS A 162 -12.08 12.98 -6.62
N LEU A 163 -11.32 11.89 -6.78
CA LEU A 163 -11.88 10.54 -6.86
C LEU A 163 -12.55 10.18 -5.52
N GLN A 164 -13.60 9.37 -5.58
CA GLN A 164 -14.22 8.75 -4.42
C GLN A 164 -14.70 7.34 -4.78
N CYS A 165 -14.85 6.46 -3.78
CA CYS A 165 -15.50 5.16 -3.92
C CYS A 165 -16.73 5.03 -3.01
N ALA A 166 -17.75 4.30 -3.48
CA ALA A 166 -18.89 3.97 -2.65
C ALA A 166 -18.45 3.05 -1.49
N PRO A 167 -18.90 3.30 -0.24
CA PRO A 167 -18.60 2.42 0.89
C PRO A 167 -19.04 0.98 0.66
N PHE A 168 -18.25 0.04 1.14
CA PHE A 168 -18.52 -1.39 0.99
C PHE A 168 -17.95 -2.20 2.15
N THR A 169 -18.39 -3.46 2.26
CA THR A 169 -17.87 -4.43 3.21
C THR A 169 -17.27 -5.64 2.51
N TYR A 170 -16.19 -6.17 3.06
CA TYR A 170 -15.72 -7.53 2.79
C TYR A 170 -16.50 -8.50 3.68
N ARG A 171 -17.01 -9.58 3.09
CA ARG A 171 -17.66 -10.69 3.77
C ARG A 171 -16.79 -11.93 3.59
N LEU A 172 -16.22 -12.41 4.69
CA LEU A 172 -15.37 -13.60 4.70
C LEU A 172 -16.01 -14.67 5.57
N ARG A 173 -16.07 -15.90 5.06
CA ARG A 173 -16.44 -17.07 5.87
C ARG A 173 -15.21 -17.93 6.09
N ILE A 174 -14.73 -18.01 7.32
CA ILE A 174 -13.50 -18.72 7.68
C ILE A 174 -13.83 -19.84 8.65
N ASN A 175 -13.49 -21.07 8.29
CA ASN A 175 -13.66 -22.23 9.16
C ASN A 175 -12.31 -22.60 9.79
N SER A 176 -12.27 -22.64 11.11
CA SER A 176 -11.09 -23.00 11.90
C SER A 176 -11.23 -24.42 12.46
N SER A 177 -10.33 -25.33 12.09
CA SER A 177 -10.26 -26.67 12.66
C SER A 177 -9.37 -26.75 13.91
N ALA A 178 -8.82 -25.62 14.37
CA ALA A 178 -8.03 -25.57 15.60
C ALA A 178 -8.91 -25.80 16.84
N ARG A 179 -8.32 -26.37 17.89
CA ARG A 179 -9.02 -26.59 19.18
C ARG A 179 -9.14 -25.33 20.04
N ALA A 180 -8.31 -24.33 19.76
CA ALA A 180 -8.25 -23.07 20.50
C ALA A 180 -8.36 -21.88 19.55
N ASN A 181 -8.69 -20.73 20.12
CA ASN A 181 -8.77 -19.48 19.37
C ASN A 181 -7.42 -19.12 18.74
N ARG A 182 -7.44 -18.51 17.55
CA ARG A 182 -6.24 -18.06 16.83
C ARG A 182 -6.38 -16.60 16.44
N GLN A 183 -5.33 -15.80 16.63
CA GLN A 183 -5.28 -14.39 16.24
C GLN A 183 -4.68 -14.20 14.84
N ASP A 184 -5.11 -15.02 13.88
CA ASP A 184 -4.54 -15.04 12.52
C ASP A 184 -4.76 -13.69 11.79
N THR A 185 -3.98 -13.44 10.73
CA THR A 185 -4.05 -12.19 9.96
C THR A 185 -4.81 -12.41 8.66
N VAL A 186 -5.80 -11.56 8.37
CA VAL A 186 -6.42 -11.48 7.03
C VAL A 186 -5.65 -10.43 6.22
N ARG A 187 -5.28 -10.77 4.99
CA ARG A 187 -4.60 -9.88 4.04
C ARG A 187 -5.42 -9.83 2.76
N ILE A 188 -5.72 -8.63 2.27
CA ILE A 188 -6.59 -8.41 1.11
C ILE A 188 -5.83 -7.60 0.05
N PHE A 189 -5.82 -8.10 -1.18
CA PHE A 189 -5.19 -7.47 -2.32
C PHE A 189 -6.15 -7.37 -3.50
N LEU A 190 -5.95 -6.36 -4.35
CA LEU A 190 -6.62 -6.23 -5.64
C LEU A 190 -5.62 -6.41 -6.77
N ILE A 191 -5.93 -7.30 -7.72
CA ILE A 191 -4.99 -7.69 -8.77
C ILE A 191 -5.64 -7.45 -10.14
N PRO A 192 -5.01 -6.65 -11.03
CA PRO A 192 -5.56 -6.40 -12.37
C PRO A 192 -5.45 -7.65 -13.24
N ARG A 193 -6.41 -7.82 -14.16
CA ARG A 193 -6.44 -8.96 -15.09
C ARG A 193 -5.84 -8.66 -16.45
N LEU A 194 -6.13 -7.47 -16.98
CA LEU A 194 -5.87 -7.09 -18.36
C LEU A 194 -4.98 -5.85 -18.41
N ASN A 195 -4.22 -5.73 -19.50
CA ASN A 195 -3.51 -4.50 -19.85
C ASN A 195 -4.42 -3.52 -20.62
N GLU A 196 -3.86 -2.41 -21.10
CA GLU A 196 -4.56 -1.36 -21.84
C GLU A 196 -5.14 -1.83 -23.18
N GLN A 197 -4.59 -2.88 -23.77
CA GLN A 197 -5.07 -3.51 -25.01
C GLN A 197 -6.15 -4.58 -24.75
N GLY A 198 -6.56 -4.77 -23.49
CA GLY A 198 -7.50 -5.82 -23.09
C GLY A 198 -6.88 -7.23 -23.11
N ARG A 199 -5.56 -7.36 -23.18
CA ARG A 199 -4.87 -8.66 -23.17
C ARG A 199 -4.61 -9.11 -21.73
N PRO A 200 -4.73 -10.41 -21.42
CA PRO A 200 -4.40 -10.93 -20.10
C PRO A 200 -2.95 -10.68 -19.73
N LEU A 201 -2.74 -10.13 -18.53
CA LEU A 201 -1.42 -10.00 -17.91
C LEU A 201 -0.91 -11.38 -17.47
N THR A 202 0.40 -11.60 -17.59
CA THR A 202 1.09 -12.76 -17.03
C THR A 202 1.03 -12.76 -15.51
N PHE A 203 1.23 -13.91 -14.86
CA PHE A 203 1.24 -13.98 -13.40
C PHE A 203 2.27 -13.04 -12.77
N ASP A 204 3.50 -12.95 -13.30
CA ASP A 204 4.54 -12.09 -12.72
C ASP A 204 4.17 -10.60 -12.81
N GLU A 205 3.56 -10.16 -13.93
CA GLU A 205 3.05 -8.80 -14.07
C GLU A 205 1.94 -8.52 -13.05
N ARG A 206 0.93 -9.42 -12.97
CA ARG A 206 -0.18 -9.31 -12.03
C ARG A 206 0.29 -9.21 -10.58
N ARG A 207 1.25 -10.06 -10.21
CA ARG A 207 1.88 -10.07 -8.89
C ARG A 207 2.51 -8.71 -8.55
N THR A 208 3.27 -8.12 -9.48
CA THR A 208 3.89 -6.81 -9.25
C THR A 208 2.91 -5.64 -9.24
N LEU A 209 1.67 -5.87 -9.68
CA LEU A 209 0.57 -4.90 -9.68
C LEU A 209 -0.48 -5.21 -8.60
N ALA A 210 -0.23 -6.18 -7.72
CA ALA A 210 -1.10 -6.47 -6.59
C ALA A 210 -1.02 -5.31 -5.58
N ILE A 211 -2.12 -4.57 -5.43
CA ILE A 211 -2.20 -3.48 -4.46
C ILE A 211 -2.86 -3.98 -3.18
N GLU A 212 -2.27 -3.66 -2.04
CA GLU A 212 -2.87 -3.96 -0.73
C GLU A 212 -4.11 -3.09 -0.54
N LEU A 213 -5.22 -3.72 -0.13
CA LEU A 213 -6.46 -3.02 0.24
C LEU A 213 -6.67 -3.00 1.74
N ASP A 214 -6.23 -4.05 2.45
CA ASP A 214 -6.38 -4.15 3.90
C ASP A 214 -5.52 -5.29 4.46
N SER A 215 -5.06 -5.13 5.69
CA SER A 215 -4.49 -6.19 6.52
C SER A 215 -5.01 -6.02 7.94
N PHE A 216 -5.52 -7.07 8.59
CA PHE A 216 -6.02 -6.96 9.97
C PHE A 216 -6.00 -8.30 10.70
N ARG A 217 -5.89 -8.25 12.03
CA ARG A 217 -5.93 -9.45 12.88
C ARG A 217 -7.37 -9.83 13.17
N VAL A 218 -7.64 -11.12 13.20
CA VAL A 218 -8.96 -11.68 13.52
C VAL A 218 -8.84 -12.76 14.58
N ASN A 219 -9.77 -12.76 15.54
CA ASN A 219 -9.84 -13.80 16.55
C ASN A 219 -10.75 -14.94 16.07
N LEU A 220 -10.15 -15.94 15.41
CA LEU A 220 -10.85 -17.12 14.90
C LEU A 220 -11.16 -18.09 16.03
N ARG A 221 -12.45 -18.29 16.32
CA ARG A 221 -12.92 -19.35 17.22
C ARG A 221 -12.95 -20.70 16.49
N PRO A 222 -12.83 -21.84 17.18
CA PRO A 222 -13.07 -23.16 16.58
C PRO A 222 -14.42 -23.21 15.84
N GLY A 223 -14.42 -23.75 14.63
CA GLY A 223 -15.60 -23.80 13.75
C GLY A 223 -15.70 -22.61 12.79
N VAL A 224 -16.93 -22.31 12.36
CA VAL A 224 -17.22 -21.30 11.33
C VAL A 224 -17.27 -19.89 11.94
N ASN A 225 -16.52 -18.98 11.35
CA ASN A 225 -16.47 -17.56 11.69
C ASN A 225 -16.94 -16.74 10.48
N ASN A 226 -17.94 -15.90 10.68
CA ASN A 226 -18.42 -14.95 9.67
C ASN A 226 -17.83 -13.57 10.00
N ILE A 227 -16.89 -13.11 9.17
CA ILE A 227 -16.18 -11.85 9.35
C ILE A 227 -16.75 -10.83 8.37
N VAL A 228 -17.09 -9.66 8.89
CA VAL A 228 -17.51 -8.49 8.10
C VAL A 228 -16.52 -7.38 8.39
N ARG A 229 -15.84 -6.89 7.36
CA ARG A 229 -14.84 -5.82 7.45
C ARG A 229 -15.27 -4.64 6.59
N ARG A 230 -15.42 -3.46 7.17
CA ARG A 230 -15.79 -2.24 6.44
C ARG A 230 -14.59 -1.67 5.69
N SER A 231 -14.82 -1.11 4.51
CA SER A 231 -13.80 -0.44 3.71
C SER A 231 -13.20 0.78 4.42
N ASP A 232 -13.98 1.46 5.25
CA ASP A 232 -13.58 2.64 6.03
C ASP A 232 -12.61 2.34 7.18
N SER A 233 -12.39 1.05 7.48
CA SER A 233 -11.47 0.59 8.52
C SER A 233 -10.19 0.02 7.91
N SER A 234 -9.94 0.24 6.61
CA SER A 234 -8.74 -0.25 5.91
C SER A 234 -7.45 0.23 6.59
N SER A 235 -6.54 -0.71 6.86
CA SER A 235 -5.20 -0.44 7.42
C SER A 235 -4.27 0.36 6.49
N VAL A 236 -4.70 0.59 5.25
CA VAL A 236 -3.95 1.33 4.22
C VAL A 236 -4.26 2.81 4.30
N THR A 237 -5.47 3.17 4.76
CA THR A 237 -6.04 4.50 4.53
C THR A 237 -6.28 5.33 5.78
N ILE A 238 -6.46 6.63 5.59
CA ILE A 238 -6.91 7.56 6.62
C ILE A 238 -8.20 8.30 6.20
N PRO A 239 -9.15 8.57 7.12
CA PRO A 239 -10.33 9.36 6.85
C PRO A 239 -10.03 10.77 6.33
N TYR A 240 -10.99 11.34 5.60
CA TYR A 240 -10.89 12.67 5.01
C TYR A 240 -10.43 13.75 5.99
N ASP A 241 -11.00 13.76 7.20
CA ASP A 241 -10.70 14.78 8.21
C ASP A 241 -9.28 14.67 8.78
N ARG A 242 -8.59 13.53 8.63
CA ARG A 242 -7.16 13.43 8.97
C ARG A 242 -6.24 13.99 7.88
N THR A 243 -6.72 14.01 6.63
CA THR A 243 -5.99 14.61 5.51
C THR A 243 -6.25 16.13 5.40
N PHE A 244 -7.51 16.55 5.53
CA PHE A 244 -7.97 17.91 5.25
C PHE A 244 -8.63 18.61 6.45
N GLY A 245 -8.56 18.02 7.64
CA GLY A 245 -9.08 18.63 8.86
C GLY A 245 -8.35 19.91 9.26
N ASN A 246 -8.69 20.41 10.45
CA ASN A 246 -8.32 21.76 10.85
C ASN A 246 -6.80 22.02 10.82
N VAL A 247 -6.37 22.80 9.83
CA VAL A 247 -4.98 23.19 9.56
C VAL A 247 -4.36 23.92 10.76
N VAL A 248 -5.14 24.64 11.57
CA VAL A 248 -4.65 25.31 12.79
C VAL A 248 -4.16 24.28 13.80
N GLN A 249 -4.90 23.19 14.01
CA GLN A 249 -4.50 22.13 14.93
C GLN A 249 -3.31 21.31 14.39
N ALA A 250 -3.25 21.08 13.08
CA ALA A 250 -2.11 20.45 12.42
C ALA A 250 -0.83 21.30 12.54
N ASN A 251 -0.95 22.64 12.45
CA ASN A 251 0.14 23.59 12.56
C ASN A 251 0.68 23.76 13.99
N MET A 252 -0.07 23.37 15.04
CA MET A 252 0.44 23.33 16.42
C MET A 252 1.61 22.33 16.60
N GLY A 253 1.91 21.52 15.58
CA GLY A 253 3.23 20.89 15.43
C GLY A 253 3.51 19.74 16.39
N ASN A 254 2.50 19.17 17.05
CA ASN A 254 2.74 17.98 17.86
C ASN A 254 3.07 16.78 16.94
N VAL A 255 4.04 15.97 17.34
CA VAL A 255 4.52 14.84 16.50
C VAL A 255 3.40 13.81 16.25
N GLN A 256 2.43 13.71 17.18
CA GLN A 256 1.28 12.82 17.05
C GLN A 256 0.40 13.22 15.87
N SER A 257 0.09 14.51 15.70
CA SER A 257 -0.79 15.02 14.65
C SER A 257 -0.17 14.82 13.27
N ARG A 258 1.15 14.98 13.15
CA ARG A 258 1.87 14.70 11.90
C ARG A 258 1.86 13.21 11.54
N PHE A 259 2.02 12.32 12.52
CA PHE A 259 1.91 10.87 12.27
C PHE A 259 0.49 10.48 11.84
N CYS A 260 -0.54 11.06 12.47
CA CYS A 260 -1.93 10.85 12.07
C CYS A 260 -2.26 11.35 10.65
N GLY A 261 -1.48 12.27 10.10
CA GLY A 261 -1.55 12.69 8.70
C GLY A 261 -0.86 11.73 7.72
N CYS A 262 -0.08 10.76 8.21
CA CYS A 262 0.50 9.71 7.39
C CYS A 262 -0.54 8.62 7.11
N GLY A 263 -0.77 8.37 5.82
CA GLY A 263 -1.51 7.22 5.32
C GLY A 263 -2.20 7.56 4.00
N TRP A 264 -2.68 6.54 3.30
CA TRP A 264 -3.28 6.76 1.99
C TRP A 264 -4.65 7.44 2.13
N PRO A 265 -5.03 8.41 1.29
CA PRO A 265 -6.35 9.01 1.41
C PRO A 265 -7.46 7.97 1.19
N ALA A 266 -8.44 7.88 2.09
CA ALA A 266 -9.52 6.88 2.00
C ALA A 266 -10.27 6.92 0.65
N HIS A 267 -10.47 8.11 0.09
CA HIS A 267 -11.15 8.30 -1.20
C HIS A 267 -10.33 7.79 -2.41
N MET A 268 -9.09 7.35 -2.20
CA MET A 268 -8.20 6.73 -3.17
C MET A 268 -7.98 5.23 -2.92
N LEU A 269 -8.73 4.59 -2.01
CA LEU A 269 -8.58 3.16 -1.67
C LEU A 269 -8.64 2.26 -2.91
N LEU A 270 -9.56 2.55 -3.83
CA LEU A 270 -9.72 1.82 -5.07
C LEU A 270 -9.13 2.59 -6.25
N PRO A 271 -8.60 1.90 -7.28
CA PRO A 271 -8.32 2.51 -8.57
C PRO A 271 -9.55 3.23 -9.13
N LYS A 272 -9.38 4.14 -10.08
CA LYS A 272 -10.53 4.80 -10.73
C LYS A 272 -11.39 3.82 -11.52
N GLY A 273 -10.78 2.90 -12.28
CA GLY A 273 -11.50 2.09 -13.27
C GLY A 273 -11.95 2.92 -14.48
N ASN A 274 -12.98 2.45 -15.18
CA ASN A 274 -13.58 3.14 -16.32
C ASN A 274 -15.11 2.89 -16.36
N THR A 275 -15.82 3.57 -17.26
CA THR A 275 -17.28 3.50 -17.38
C THR A 275 -17.78 2.14 -17.87
N ASN A 276 -16.96 1.39 -18.62
CA ASN A 276 -17.31 0.05 -19.10
C ASN A 276 -17.27 -1.00 -17.97
N GLY A 277 -16.47 -0.74 -16.94
CA GLY A 277 -16.18 -1.68 -15.87
C GLY A 277 -14.88 -2.44 -16.12
N VAL A 278 -14.04 -2.51 -15.11
CA VAL A 278 -12.77 -3.24 -15.14
C VAL A 278 -12.86 -4.41 -14.17
N GLN A 279 -12.51 -5.60 -14.65
CA GLN A 279 -12.49 -6.80 -13.80
C GLN A 279 -11.14 -6.94 -13.09
N TYR A 280 -11.21 -7.20 -11.79
CA TYR A 280 -10.07 -7.52 -10.93
C TYR A 280 -10.25 -8.88 -10.27
N ASP A 281 -9.14 -9.49 -9.91
CA ASP A 281 -9.08 -10.58 -8.93
C ASP A 281 -8.94 -9.95 -7.54
N LEU A 282 -10.00 -9.98 -6.74
CA LEU A 282 -9.91 -9.71 -5.31
C LEU A 282 -9.34 -10.96 -4.65
N PHE A 283 -8.20 -10.80 -3.98
CA PHE A 283 -7.52 -11.87 -3.28
C PHE A 283 -7.63 -11.64 -1.77
N ALA A 284 -7.94 -12.70 -1.02
CA ALA A 284 -7.78 -12.70 0.42
C ALA A 284 -6.99 -13.93 0.89
N MET A 285 -6.18 -13.74 1.92
CA MET A 285 -5.37 -14.76 2.57
C MET A 285 -5.53 -14.68 4.09
N VAL A 286 -5.62 -15.85 4.74
CA VAL A 286 -5.56 -15.99 6.20
C VAL A 286 -4.18 -16.56 6.57
N SER A 287 -3.24 -15.70 6.96
CA SER A 287 -1.89 -16.09 7.37
C SER A 287 -1.80 -16.37 8.86
N ARG A 288 -0.84 -17.23 9.23
CA ARG A 288 -0.64 -17.71 10.59
C ARG A 288 -0.05 -16.63 11.49
N PHE A 289 -0.69 -16.37 12.63
CA PHE A 289 -0.18 -15.43 13.63
C PHE A 289 1.27 -15.69 14.06
N GLU A 290 1.66 -16.97 14.18
CA GLU A 290 2.96 -17.40 14.66
C GLU A 290 4.12 -16.87 13.79
N ASP A 291 3.87 -16.66 12.50
CA ASP A 291 4.86 -16.11 11.56
C ASP A 291 4.69 -14.60 11.34
N ASP A 292 3.52 -14.06 11.69
CA ASP A 292 3.15 -12.67 11.43
C ASP A 292 3.45 -11.75 12.62
N ASN A 293 3.37 -12.23 13.86
CA ASN A 293 3.44 -11.37 15.03
C ASN A 293 4.84 -10.83 15.30
N ALA A 294 4.96 -9.50 15.38
CA ALA A 294 6.17 -8.79 15.79
C ALA A 294 6.21 -8.43 17.29
N ASN A 295 5.36 -9.07 18.12
CA ASN A 295 5.20 -8.77 19.55
C ASN A 295 4.83 -7.31 19.85
N VAL A 296 3.97 -6.73 19.01
CA VAL A 296 3.40 -5.40 19.22
C VAL A 296 1.88 -5.51 19.44
N SER A 297 1.40 -4.75 20.41
CA SER A 297 -0.03 -4.54 20.65
C SER A 297 -0.44 -3.18 20.13
N TYR A 298 -1.57 -3.14 19.43
CA TYR A 298 -2.18 -1.92 18.90
C TYR A 298 -3.68 -2.15 18.74
N ASP A 299 -4.44 -1.06 18.73
CA ASP A 299 -5.87 -1.08 18.42
C ASP A 299 -6.09 -0.20 17.20
N GLU A 300 -6.39 -0.83 16.07
CA GLU A 300 -6.68 -0.15 14.81
C GLU A 300 -7.90 0.77 14.89
N ASN A 301 -8.76 0.65 15.90
CA ASN A 301 -9.92 1.55 16.06
C ASN A 301 -9.63 2.73 16.99
N SER A 302 -8.40 2.86 17.48
CA SER A 302 -8.03 3.86 18.48
C SER A 302 -6.75 4.60 18.08
N GLY A 303 -6.76 5.92 18.26
CA GLY A 303 -5.61 6.75 17.93
C GLY A 303 -5.34 6.82 16.42
N CYS A 304 -4.11 6.49 16.02
CA CYS A 304 -3.63 6.63 14.64
C CYS A 304 -2.91 5.37 14.17
N ASP A 305 -3.35 4.21 14.63
CA ASP A 305 -2.75 2.90 14.36
C ASP A 305 -3.39 2.18 13.15
N ASP A 306 -4.19 2.89 12.36
CA ASP A 306 -5.05 2.40 11.27
C ASP A 306 -4.51 2.69 9.86
N SER A 307 -3.30 3.25 9.74
CA SER A 307 -2.61 3.44 8.46
C SER A 307 -1.31 2.64 8.37
N TYR A 308 -1.21 1.57 9.16
CA TYR A 308 0.05 0.88 9.37
C TYR A 308 0.62 0.22 8.12
N SER A 309 -0.18 -0.09 7.08
CA SER A 309 0.34 -0.73 5.86
C SER A 309 1.42 0.11 5.18
N PHE A 310 1.30 1.44 5.20
CA PHE A 310 2.30 2.36 4.64
C PHE A 310 3.11 3.13 5.70
N CYS A 311 2.53 3.39 6.87
CA CYS A 311 3.14 4.24 7.90
C CYS A 311 3.73 3.48 9.08
N GLY A 312 3.49 2.17 9.17
CA GLY A 312 3.81 1.38 10.36
C GLY A 312 3.06 1.87 11.59
N LEU A 313 3.64 1.68 12.76
CA LEU A 313 3.10 2.17 14.03
C LEU A 313 4.06 3.18 14.62
N ARG A 314 3.54 4.29 15.12
CA ARG A 314 4.37 5.33 15.73
C ARG A 314 5.21 4.76 16.88
N ASP A 315 6.52 5.06 16.85
CA ASP A 315 7.51 4.71 17.88
C ASP A 315 7.55 3.21 18.22
N ARG A 316 7.09 2.35 17.29
CA ARG A 316 6.92 0.91 17.44
C ARG A 316 7.38 0.18 16.18
N VAL A 317 7.59 -1.12 16.31
CA VAL A 317 7.93 -1.98 15.17
C VAL A 317 6.73 -2.14 14.23
N TYR A 318 7.01 -2.40 12.96
CA TYR A 318 5.97 -2.76 11.99
C TYR A 318 5.24 -4.03 12.46
N PRO A 319 3.89 -4.05 12.49
CA PRO A 319 3.12 -5.07 13.20
C PRO A 319 3.09 -6.45 12.53
N SER A 320 3.59 -6.55 11.29
CA SER A 320 3.78 -7.80 10.57
C SER A 320 5.25 -8.14 10.37
N ARG A 321 5.69 -9.29 10.84
CA ARG A 321 7.06 -9.79 10.61
C ARG A 321 7.30 -10.22 9.15
N ARG A 322 6.24 -10.48 8.39
CA ARG A 322 6.32 -10.80 6.96
C ARG A 322 6.83 -9.58 6.18
N PRO A 323 7.58 -9.78 5.07
CA PRO A 323 7.94 -8.66 4.20
C PRO A 323 6.69 -7.87 3.75
N MET A 324 6.81 -6.54 3.68
CA MET A 324 5.77 -5.69 3.09
C MET A 324 5.48 -6.17 1.66
N GLY A 325 4.20 -6.35 1.34
CA GLY A 325 3.73 -6.96 0.09
C GLY A 325 3.58 -8.48 0.10
N PHE A 326 3.82 -9.17 1.22
CA PHE A 326 3.54 -10.61 1.34
C PHE A 326 2.06 -10.93 1.03
N PRO A 327 1.75 -11.93 0.19
CA PRO A 327 2.66 -12.95 -0.35
C PRO A 327 3.19 -12.68 -1.77
N PHE A 328 3.01 -11.47 -2.30
CA PHE A 328 3.29 -11.12 -3.70
C PHE A 328 4.64 -10.43 -3.92
N ASP A 329 5.42 -10.12 -2.88
CA ASP A 329 6.74 -9.48 -3.05
C ASP A 329 7.78 -10.41 -3.72
N ARG A 330 7.60 -11.74 -3.62
CA ARG A 330 8.48 -12.75 -4.24
C ARG A 330 7.84 -13.45 -5.41
N ARG A 331 8.67 -13.91 -6.36
CA ARG A 331 8.22 -14.76 -7.47
C ARG A 331 7.63 -16.08 -6.95
N ALA A 332 6.64 -16.60 -7.66
CA ALA A 332 6.13 -17.95 -7.43
C ALA A 332 7.01 -19.00 -8.13
N PRO A 333 6.85 -20.30 -7.80
CA PRO A 333 7.47 -21.38 -8.57
C PRO A 333 7.09 -21.33 -10.05
N THR A 334 7.96 -21.85 -10.93
CA THR A 334 7.74 -21.83 -12.39
C THR A 334 6.51 -22.62 -12.86
N SER A 335 5.94 -23.47 -12.00
CA SER A 335 4.70 -24.18 -12.25
C SER A 335 3.44 -23.31 -12.11
N VAL A 336 3.57 -22.09 -11.58
CA VAL A 336 2.45 -21.15 -11.40
C VAL A 336 2.35 -20.23 -12.60
N SER A 337 1.25 -20.30 -13.35
CA SER A 337 1.02 -19.49 -14.54
C SER A 337 -0.11 -18.46 -14.39
N THR A 338 -1.01 -18.70 -13.43
CA THR A 338 -2.15 -17.84 -13.12
C THR A 338 -2.27 -17.58 -11.61
N VAL A 339 -3.08 -16.58 -11.23
CA VAL A 339 -3.40 -16.34 -9.82
C VAL A 339 -4.18 -17.53 -9.24
N ALA A 340 -5.01 -18.20 -10.06
CA ALA A 340 -5.71 -19.42 -9.65
C ALA A 340 -4.74 -20.55 -9.31
N ASP A 341 -3.68 -20.76 -10.12
CA ASP A 341 -2.64 -21.75 -9.83
C ASP A 341 -1.91 -21.44 -8.52
N PHE A 342 -1.66 -20.15 -8.25
CA PHE A 342 -0.99 -19.71 -7.03
C PHE A 342 -1.80 -20.05 -5.78
N VAL A 343 -3.12 -19.87 -5.81
CA VAL A 343 -3.99 -20.11 -4.65
C VAL A 343 -4.46 -21.56 -4.52
N ALA A 344 -4.49 -22.32 -5.61
CA ALA A 344 -5.07 -23.67 -5.65
C ALA A 344 -4.56 -24.63 -4.55
N PRO A 345 -3.26 -24.63 -4.17
CA PRO A 345 -2.75 -25.50 -3.10
C PRO A 345 -3.17 -25.06 -1.68
N TYR A 346 -3.67 -23.84 -1.50
CA TYR A 346 -3.80 -23.18 -0.21
C TYR A 346 -5.26 -22.87 0.13
N ARG A 347 -5.87 -23.69 1.00
CA ARG A 347 -7.27 -23.51 1.44
C ARG A 347 -7.52 -22.24 2.26
N ASN A 348 -6.46 -21.61 2.77
CA ASN A 348 -6.51 -20.34 3.47
C ASN A 348 -6.47 -19.13 2.54
N MET A 349 -6.45 -19.33 1.21
CA MET A 349 -6.53 -18.29 0.19
C MET A 349 -7.79 -18.44 -0.65
N ARG A 350 -8.35 -17.32 -1.12
CA ARG A 350 -9.49 -17.32 -2.04
C ARG A 350 -9.44 -16.11 -2.96
N LEU A 351 -10.00 -16.30 -4.15
CA LEU A 351 -10.24 -15.24 -5.12
C LEU A 351 -11.75 -14.96 -5.24
N ALA A 352 -12.09 -13.70 -5.46
CA ALA A 352 -13.40 -13.26 -5.92
C ALA A 352 -13.21 -12.39 -7.16
N THR A 353 -14.01 -12.62 -8.20
CA THR A 353 -14.02 -11.72 -9.36
C THR A 353 -14.83 -10.50 -8.99
N VAL A 354 -14.23 -9.32 -8.98
CA VAL A 354 -14.93 -8.06 -8.72
C VAL A 354 -14.92 -7.16 -9.95
N THR A 355 -16.02 -6.47 -10.20
CA THR A 355 -16.13 -5.48 -11.28
C THR A 355 -16.09 -4.08 -10.67
N LEU A 356 -15.14 -3.26 -11.10
CA LEU A 356 -15.00 -1.87 -10.69
C LEU A 356 -15.48 -0.95 -11.81
N ARG A 357 -16.53 -0.16 -11.56
CA ARG A 357 -17.10 0.77 -12.54
C ARG A 357 -17.02 2.21 -12.05
N PHE A 358 -16.52 3.08 -12.93
CA PHE A 358 -16.50 4.52 -12.72
C PHE A 358 -17.81 5.15 -13.20
N MET A 359 -18.45 5.94 -12.35
CA MET A 359 -19.57 6.81 -12.68
C MET A 359 -19.06 8.22 -12.94
N ASN A 360 -19.29 8.72 -14.14
CA ASN A 360 -18.89 10.08 -14.52
C ASN A 360 -19.90 11.12 -13.99
N SER A 361 -20.03 11.18 -12.68
CA SER A 361 -20.90 12.10 -11.95
C SER A 361 -20.13 12.72 -10.79
N VAL A 362 -20.43 13.99 -10.51
CA VAL A 362 -19.92 14.69 -9.33
C VAL A 362 -20.99 14.64 -8.25
N ILE A 363 -20.63 14.16 -7.06
CA ILE A 363 -21.47 14.14 -5.87
C ILE A 363 -20.85 15.11 -4.86
N ASP A 364 -21.64 15.99 -4.28
CA ASP A 364 -21.13 16.89 -3.24
C ASP A 364 -20.98 16.12 -1.92
N ARG A 365 -19.85 16.31 -1.23
CA ARG A 365 -19.63 15.73 0.10
C ARG A 365 -20.71 16.27 1.07
N PRO A 366 -21.38 15.41 1.85
CA PRO A 366 -22.44 15.80 2.76
C PRO A 366 -21.96 16.71 3.90
#